data_AF-A0A511VZU6-F1
#
_entry.id   AF-A0A511VZU6-F1
#
_cell.length_a   1.000
_cell.length_b   1.000
_cell.length_c   1.000
_cell.angle_alpha   90.00
_cell.angle_beta   90.00
_cell.angle_gamma   90.00
#
_symmetry.space_group_name_H-M   'P 1'
#
loop_
_entity.id
_entity.type
_entity.pdbx_description
1 polymer ?
#
loop_
_entity_poly.entity_id
_entity_poly.type
_entity_poly.pdbx_seq_one_letter_code
_entity_poly.pdbx_strand_id
1 'polypeptide(L)'
;MGWTREEAFDFLKTVYTDDVMQQEKRRVFKQVNRQLYERLDDLAINNALSEQVEKQLKLFKDFTFMPGDNIFQSMRYLFLLARGEKEIDRLTTRKHLDRVYNALFKAAGMQNPIIPVHFWETPIGIACQIAEDGVEAVYPVLDEMVD
;
A
#
# COMPACT_ATOMS: atom_id res chain seq x y z
N MET A 1 25.88 -11.52 -4.61
CA MET A 1 26.74 -10.31 -4.61
C MET A 1 26.15 -9.36 -3.57
N GLY A 2 26.93 -8.50 -2.93
CA GLY A 2 26.36 -7.58 -1.93
C GLY A 2 25.77 -6.35 -2.61
N TRP A 3 24.50 -6.06 -2.36
CA TRP A 3 23.86 -4.80 -2.78
C TRP A 3 24.46 -3.61 -2.02
N THR A 4 24.69 -2.50 -2.72
CA THR A 4 24.81 -1.19 -2.08
C THR A 4 23.46 -0.47 -2.04
N ARG A 5 23.34 0.54 -1.17
CA ARG A 5 22.13 1.36 -1.05
C ARG A 5 21.77 2.04 -2.38
N GLU A 6 22.76 2.51 -3.12
CA GLU A 6 22.58 3.20 -4.40
C GLU A 6 22.10 2.22 -5.48
N GLU A 7 22.77 1.08 -5.62
CA GLU A 7 22.38 0.03 -6.58
C GLU A 7 20.98 -0.51 -6.30
N ALA A 8 20.63 -0.70 -5.02
CA ALA A 8 19.30 -1.16 -4.62
C ALA A 8 18.21 -0.16 -5.04
N PHE A 9 18.41 1.14 -4.79
CA PHE A 9 17.44 2.15 -5.24
C PHE A 9 17.38 2.28 -6.76
N ASP A 10 18.52 2.18 -7.45
CA ASP A 10 18.53 2.25 -8.91
C ASP A 10 17.81 1.06 -9.53
N PHE A 11 17.98 -0.15 -8.98
CA PHE A 11 17.19 -1.31 -9.39
C PHE A 11 15.70 -1.12 -9.06
N LEU A 12 15.36 -0.70 -7.84
CA LEU A 12 13.99 -0.47 -7.41
C LEU A 12 13.26 0.55 -8.28
N LYS A 13 13.92 1.60 -8.79
CA LYS A 13 13.32 2.54 -9.76
C LYS A 13 12.86 1.85 -11.05
N THR A 14 13.56 0.80 -11.49
CA THR A 14 13.18 0.04 -12.69
C THR A 14 12.00 -0.89 -12.43
N VAL A 15 11.85 -1.38 -11.19
CA VAL A 15 10.79 -2.31 -10.77
C VAL A 15 9.52 -1.57 -10.38
N TYR A 16 9.64 -0.52 -9.56
CA TYR A 16 8.53 0.26 -9.04
C TYR A 16 8.02 1.23 -10.12
N THR A 17 7.50 0.73 -11.24
CA THR A 17 6.93 1.56 -12.29
C THR A 17 5.54 2.10 -11.91
N ASP A 18 5.05 3.08 -12.65
CA ASP A 18 3.68 3.60 -12.43
C ASP A 18 2.62 2.52 -12.69
N ASP A 19 2.91 1.57 -13.57
CA ASP A 19 2.04 0.41 -13.83
C ASP A 19 1.95 -0.52 -12.62
N VAL A 20 3.09 -0.83 -11.97
CA VAL A 20 3.10 -1.62 -10.72
C VAL A 20 2.30 -0.91 -9.63
N MET A 21 2.47 0.40 -9.48
CA MET A 21 1.68 1.20 -8.54
C MET A 21 0.18 1.13 -8.85
N GLN A 22 -0.24 1.21 -10.13
CA GLN A 22 -1.65 1.10 -10.50
C GLN A 22 -2.22 -0.29 -10.26
N GLN A 23 -1.48 -1.34 -10.58
CA GLN A 23 -1.90 -2.72 -10.33
C GLN A 23 -2.08 -2.95 -8.83
N GLU A 24 -1.14 -2.48 -8.03
CA GLU A 24 -1.18 -2.65 -6.58
C GLU A 24 -2.31 -1.85 -5.94
N LYS A 25 -2.51 -0.61 -6.40
CA LYS A 25 -3.67 0.19 -6.04
C LYS A 25 -4.99 -0.54 -6.34
N ARG A 26 -5.13 -1.16 -7.51
CA ARG A 26 -6.34 -1.93 -7.86
C ARG A 26 -6.52 -3.14 -6.96
N ARG A 27 -5.44 -3.83 -6.59
CA ARG A 27 -5.46 -4.96 -5.64
C ARG A 27 -5.97 -4.50 -4.27
N VAL A 28 -5.37 -3.44 -3.72
CA VAL A 28 -5.77 -2.85 -2.43
C VAL A 28 -7.21 -2.33 -2.47
N PHE A 29 -7.61 -1.64 -3.54
CA PHE A 29 -8.98 -1.18 -3.70
C PHE A 29 -9.97 -2.33 -3.65
N LYS A 30 -9.71 -3.43 -4.38
CA LYS A 30 -10.58 -4.62 -4.33
C LYS A 30 -10.69 -5.19 -2.91
N GLN A 31 -9.58 -5.24 -2.17
CA GLN A 31 -9.56 -5.73 -0.79
C GLN A 31 -10.40 -4.85 0.14
N VAL A 32 -10.17 -3.53 0.14
CA VAL A 32 -10.91 -2.58 0.99
C VAL A 32 -12.38 -2.53 0.59
N ASN A 33 -12.68 -2.56 -0.70
CA ASN A 33 -14.06 -2.59 -1.19
C ASN A 33 -14.77 -3.87 -0.75
N ARG A 34 -14.11 -5.03 -0.83
CA ARG A 34 -14.70 -6.28 -0.33
C ARG A 34 -14.99 -6.20 1.17
N GLN A 35 -14.04 -5.71 1.97
CA GLN A 35 -14.24 -5.50 3.41
C GLN A 35 -15.41 -4.57 3.71
N LEU A 36 -15.60 -3.49 2.94
CA LEU A 36 -16.75 -2.59 3.08
C LEU A 36 -18.07 -3.34 2.92
N TYR A 37 -18.23 -4.08 1.82
CA TYR A 37 -19.47 -4.82 1.57
C TYR A 37 -19.69 -5.95 2.59
N GLU A 38 -18.63 -6.68 2.99
CA GLU A 38 -18.71 -7.66 4.09
C GLU A 38 -19.25 -7.04 5.38
N ARG A 39 -18.82 -5.81 5.73
CA ARG A 39 -19.31 -5.10 6.92
C ARG A 39 -20.73 -4.59 6.78
N LEU A 40 -21.15 -4.18 5.59
CA LEU A 40 -22.53 -3.77 5.35
C LEU A 40 -23.47 -4.99 5.41
N ASP A 41 -23.02 -6.15 4.94
CA ASP A 41 -23.72 -7.43 5.06
C ASP A 41 -23.84 -7.88 6.53
N ASP A 42 -22.75 -7.80 7.32
CA ASP A 42 -22.75 -8.08 8.77
C ASP A 42 -23.81 -7.26 9.54
N LEU A 43 -24.10 -6.05 9.04
CA LEU A 43 -25.06 -5.11 9.62
C LEU A 43 -26.46 -5.19 8.98
N ALA A 44 -26.68 -6.10 8.01
CA ALA A 44 -27.92 -6.24 7.25
C ALA A 44 -28.38 -4.94 6.54
N ILE A 45 -27.42 -4.11 6.08
CA ILE A 45 -27.67 -2.82 5.42
C ILE A 45 -26.87 -2.68 4.12
N ASN A 46 -26.68 -3.77 3.39
CA ASN A 46 -25.96 -3.78 2.11
C ASN A 46 -26.54 -2.86 1.03
N ASN A 47 -27.81 -2.49 1.14
CA ASN A 47 -28.47 -1.51 0.28
C ASN A 47 -28.31 -0.05 0.75
N ALA A 48 -27.50 0.23 1.79
CA ALA A 48 -27.33 1.57 2.33
C ALA A 48 -26.44 2.49 1.47
N LEU A 49 -25.64 1.92 0.55
CA LEU A 49 -24.84 2.72 -0.37
C LEU A 49 -25.73 3.30 -1.47
N SER A 50 -25.68 4.62 -1.64
CA SER A 50 -26.38 5.27 -2.75
C SER A 50 -25.66 5.02 -4.08
N GLU A 51 -26.40 5.04 -5.19
CA GLU A 51 -25.81 4.92 -6.54
C GLU A 51 -24.71 5.96 -6.80
N GLN A 52 -24.82 7.14 -6.18
CA GLN A 52 -23.81 8.19 -6.29
C GLN A 52 -22.48 7.75 -5.67
N VAL A 53 -22.52 7.11 -4.49
CA VAL A 53 -21.32 6.59 -3.82
C VAL A 53 -20.69 5.48 -4.64
N GLU A 54 -21.50 4.57 -5.20
CA GLU A 54 -20.99 3.50 -6.06
C GLU A 54 -20.31 4.03 -7.33
N LYS A 55 -20.90 5.05 -7.97
CA LYS A 55 -20.27 5.75 -9.11
C LYS A 55 -18.94 6.37 -8.71
N GLN A 56 -18.85 7.01 -7.54
CA GLN A 56 -17.60 7.58 -7.05
C GLN A 56 -16.55 6.48 -6.78
N LEU A 57 -16.91 5.38 -6.11
CA LEU A 57 -16.02 4.24 -5.86
C LEU A 57 -15.45 3.67 -7.16
N LYS A 58 -16.22 3.64 -8.25
CA LYS A 58 -15.71 3.25 -9.56
C LYS A 58 -14.61 4.19 -10.07
N LEU A 59 -14.75 5.51 -9.87
CA LEU A 59 -13.70 6.48 -10.20
C LEU A 59 -12.41 6.20 -9.41
N PHE A 60 -12.50 5.82 -8.13
CA PHE A 60 -11.33 5.46 -7.32
C PHE A 60 -10.52 4.30 -7.93
N LYS A 61 -11.21 3.35 -8.57
CA LYS A 61 -10.57 2.23 -9.28
C LYS A 61 -9.88 2.67 -10.58
N ASP A 62 -10.44 3.66 -11.27
CA ASP A 62 -10.10 3.99 -12.65
C ASP A 62 -9.08 5.14 -12.77
N PHE A 63 -9.04 6.09 -11.83
CA PHE A 63 -8.15 7.26 -11.91
C PHE A 63 -6.85 7.08 -11.13
N THR A 64 -5.72 7.54 -11.68
CA THR A 64 -4.40 7.49 -11.01
C THR A 64 -4.31 8.41 -9.78
N PHE A 65 -4.82 9.63 -9.88
CA PHE A 65 -4.74 10.65 -8.82
C PHE A 65 -6.03 10.67 -7.99
N MET A 66 -5.87 10.77 -6.67
CA MET A 66 -7.01 10.93 -5.75
C MET A 66 -6.74 12.06 -4.75
N PRO A 67 -7.54 13.13 -4.72
CA PRO A 67 -7.41 14.15 -3.69
C PRO A 67 -7.78 13.61 -2.29
N GLY A 68 -7.27 14.28 -1.25
CA GLY A 68 -7.61 14.01 0.16
C GLY A 68 -6.64 13.08 0.89
N ASP A 69 -6.88 12.90 2.19
CA ASP A 69 -6.03 12.08 3.06
C ASP A 69 -6.57 10.64 3.15
N ASN A 70 -6.14 9.79 2.21
CA ASN A 70 -6.65 8.43 2.07
C ASN A 70 -5.52 7.38 1.95
N ILE A 71 -5.89 6.10 1.99
CA ILE A 71 -4.95 4.99 1.90
C ILE A 71 -4.10 5.04 0.62
N PHE A 72 -4.68 5.44 -0.51
CA PHE A 72 -3.99 5.45 -1.80
C PHE A 72 -2.93 6.55 -1.90
N GLN A 73 -3.13 7.69 -1.23
CA GLN A 73 -2.07 8.68 -1.06
C GLN A 73 -0.93 8.15 -0.19
N SER A 74 -1.25 7.37 0.85
CA SER A 74 -0.23 6.73 1.68
C SER A 74 0.54 5.67 0.90
N MET A 75 -0.15 4.87 0.08
CA MET A 75 0.51 3.95 -0.84
C MET A 75 1.44 4.67 -1.80
N ARG A 76 0.99 5.76 -2.43
CA ARG A 76 1.83 6.56 -3.33
C ARG A 76 3.07 7.07 -2.61
N TYR A 77 2.92 7.61 -1.40
CA TYR A 77 4.04 8.08 -0.59
C TYR A 77 5.08 6.99 -0.36
N LEU A 78 4.65 5.80 0.08
CA LEU A 78 5.54 4.66 0.33
C LEU A 78 6.21 4.15 -0.95
N PHE A 79 5.48 4.13 -2.07
CA PHE A 79 6.04 3.80 -3.38
C PHE A 79 7.14 4.78 -3.83
N LEU A 80 6.95 6.07 -3.57
CA LEU A 80 7.97 7.08 -3.86
C LEU A 80 9.22 6.87 -3.02
N LEU A 81 9.06 6.57 -1.72
CA LEU A 81 10.20 6.20 -0.86
C LEU A 81 10.94 4.96 -1.38
N ALA A 82 10.20 3.93 -1.83
CA ALA A 82 10.80 2.73 -2.42
C ALA A 82 11.61 3.04 -3.70
N ARG A 83 11.24 4.07 -4.46
CA ARG A 83 12.02 4.59 -5.61
C ARG A 83 13.24 5.42 -5.22
N GLY A 84 13.48 5.62 -3.93
CA GLY A 84 14.59 6.44 -3.42
C GLY A 84 14.29 7.93 -3.34
N GLU A 85 13.02 8.34 -3.41
CA GLU A 85 12.65 9.72 -3.07
C GLU A 85 12.96 10.00 -1.60
N LYS A 86 13.30 11.26 -1.30
CA LYS A 86 13.68 11.64 0.06
C LYS A 86 12.49 11.54 1.00
N GLU A 87 12.75 10.92 2.14
CA GLU A 87 11.86 10.96 3.29
C GLU A 87 11.62 12.42 3.72
N ILE A 88 10.35 12.77 3.93
CA ILE A 88 9.97 14.09 4.44
C ILE A 88 10.37 14.18 5.91
N ASP A 89 9.82 13.29 6.73
CA ASP A 89 10.17 13.10 8.14
C ASP A 89 9.58 11.78 8.67
N ARG A 90 10.22 11.24 9.71
CA ARG A 90 9.87 9.93 10.30
C ARG A 90 8.45 9.87 10.84
N LEU A 91 7.91 10.97 11.37
CA LEU A 91 6.56 10.99 11.92
C LEU A 91 5.52 10.92 10.80
N THR A 92 5.75 11.61 9.68
CA THR A 92 4.91 11.53 8.49
C THR A 92 4.96 10.13 7.86
N THR A 93 6.14 9.54 7.72
CA THR A 93 6.31 8.15 7.27
C THR A 93 5.51 7.20 8.13
N ARG A 94 5.61 7.34 9.46
CA ARG A 94 4.86 6.50 10.40
C ARG A 94 3.35 6.62 10.24
N LYS A 95 2.82 7.83 10.02
CA LYS A 95 1.38 8.04 9.77
C LYS A 95 0.90 7.32 8.51
N HIS A 96 1.71 7.31 7.45
CA HIS A 96 1.37 6.60 6.21
C HIS A 96 1.38 5.08 6.41
N LEU A 97 2.39 4.55 7.10
CA LEU A 97 2.46 3.14 7.48
C LEU A 97 1.26 2.72 8.33
N ASP A 98 0.99 3.45 9.41
CA ASP A 98 -0.14 3.17 10.31
C ASP A 98 -1.47 3.22 9.54
N ARG A 99 -1.65 4.15 8.59
CA ARG A 99 -2.86 4.20 7.76
C ARG A 99 -3.01 2.96 6.90
N VAL A 100 -1.93 2.51 6.23
CA VAL A 100 -1.95 1.29 5.40
C VAL A 100 -2.24 0.06 6.26
N TYR A 101 -1.52 -0.12 7.37
CA TYR A 101 -1.70 -1.29 8.22
C TYR A 101 -3.08 -1.35 8.87
N ASN A 102 -3.57 -0.23 9.39
CA ASN A 102 -4.91 -0.18 9.98
C ASN A 102 -5.99 -0.43 8.93
N ALA A 103 -5.88 0.17 7.74
CA ALA A 103 -6.91 0.02 6.72
C ALA A 103 -6.95 -1.40 6.12
N LEU A 104 -5.82 -2.09 6.02
CA LEU A 104 -5.78 -3.42 5.42
C LEU A 104 -6.00 -4.56 6.42
N PHE A 105 -5.54 -4.39 7.66
CA PHE A 105 -5.30 -5.51 8.58
C PHE A 105 -5.84 -5.32 9.99
N LYS A 106 -6.43 -4.17 10.33
CA LYS A 106 -7.04 -3.97 11.64
C LYS A 106 -8.53 -4.29 11.58
N ALA A 107 -8.92 -5.41 12.18
CA ALA A 107 -10.33 -5.74 12.35
C ALA A 107 -11.01 -4.81 13.38
N ALA A 108 -12.34 -4.69 13.27
CA ALA A 108 -13.13 -3.95 14.25
C ALA A 108 -12.93 -4.53 15.65
N GLY A 109 -12.64 -3.67 16.63
CA GLY A 109 -12.41 -4.07 18.02
C GLY A 109 -10.98 -4.54 18.34
N MET A 110 -10.08 -4.68 17.36
CA MET A 110 -8.67 -4.98 17.63
C MET A 110 -7.90 -3.71 17.99
N GLN A 111 -6.89 -3.84 18.87
CA GLN A 111 -5.98 -2.73 19.19
C GLN A 111 -4.93 -2.55 18.08
N ASN A 112 -4.38 -3.65 17.56
CA ASN A 112 -3.28 -3.66 16.59
C ASN A 112 -3.68 -4.41 15.30
N PRO A 113 -3.15 -3.99 14.13
CA PRO A 113 -3.31 -4.73 12.87
C PRO A 113 -2.54 -6.06 12.90
N ILE A 114 -3.08 -7.08 12.23
CA ILE A 114 -2.42 -8.39 12.07
C ILE A 114 -1.96 -8.54 10.62
N ILE A 115 -0.67 -8.26 10.37
CA ILE A 115 -0.10 -8.27 9.02
C ILE A 115 0.29 -9.71 8.66
N PRO A 116 -0.30 -10.32 7.61
CA PRO A 116 0.04 -11.68 7.20
C PRO A 116 1.41 -11.71 6.49
N VAL A 117 2.13 -12.83 6.59
CA VAL A 117 3.51 -12.97 6.04
C VAL A 117 3.58 -12.63 4.55
N HIS A 118 2.65 -13.15 3.75
CA HIS A 118 2.60 -12.91 2.29
C HIS A 118 2.42 -11.43 1.91
N PHE A 119 2.02 -10.56 2.85
CA PHE A 119 1.95 -9.13 2.57
C PHE A 119 3.33 -8.57 2.23
N TRP A 120 4.37 -9.03 2.91
CA TRP A 120 5.74 -8.54 2.76
C TRP A 120 6.36 -8.88 1.40
N GLU A 121 5.76 -9.82 0.67
CA GLU A 121 6.13 -10.18 -0.70
C GLU A 121 5.41 -9.31 -1.75
N THR A 122 4.45 -8.49 -1.33
CA THR A 122 3.71 -7.60 -2.25
C THR A 122 4.46 -6.29 -2.49
N PRO A 123 4.28 -5.62 -3.66
CA PRO A 123 4.92 -4.33 -3.93
C PRO A 123 4.68 -3.27 -2.84
N ILE A 124 3.47 -3.19 -2.27
CA ILE A 124 3.22 -2.27 -1.15
C ILE A 124 3.90 -2.73 0.13
N GLY A 125 3.99 -4.04 0.38
CA GLY A 125 4.65 -4.59 1.57
C GLY A 125 6.15 -4.34 1.59
N ILE A 126 6.82 -4.56 0.47
CA ILE A 126 8.24 -4.23 0.27
C ILE A 126 8.45 -2.72 0.45
N ALA A 127 7.56 -1.88 -0.10
CA ALA A 127 7.63 -0.43 0.10
C ALA A 127 7.46 -0.01 1.57
N CYS A 128 6.59 -0.71 2.31
CA CYS A 128 6.47 -0.52 3.76
C CYS A 128 7.75 -0.92 4.50
N GLN A 129 8.39 -2.04 4.15
CA GLN A 129 9.66 -2.46 4.76
C GLN A 129 10.76 -1.42 4.55
N ILE A 130 10.88 -0.90 3.33
CA ILE A 130 11.85 0.16 3.01
C ILE A 130 11.59 1.41 3.87
N ALA A 131 10.33 1.76 4.07
CA ALA A 131 9.94 2.91 4.86
C ALA A 131 10.13 2.71 6.38
N GLU A 132 10.09 1.47 6.88
CA GLU A 132 10.30 1.15 8.30
C GLU A 132 11.77 1.00 8.66
N ASP A 133 12.49 0.20 7.88
CA ASP A 133 13.80 -0.35 8.24
C ASP A 133 14.91 0.08 7.28
N GLY A 134 14.58 0.81 6.21
CA GLY A 134 15.50 1.21 5.16
C GLY A 134 15.57 0.21 4.00
N VAL A 135 16.26 0.59 2.93
CA VAL A 135 16.35 -0.24 1.71
C VAL A 135 17.16 -1.52 1.95
N GLU A 136 18.01 -1.50 2.96
CA GLU A 136 18.84 -2.63 3.38
C GLU A 136 17.98 -3.83 3.83
N ALA A 137 16.77 -3.59 4.32
CA ALA A 137 15.84 -4.63 4.77
C ALA A 137 15.32 -5.50 3.62
N VAL A 138 15.37 -5.01 2.37
CA VAL A 138 14.81 -5.71 1.21
C VAL A 138 15.87 -6.33 0.30
N TYR A 139 17.15 -6.28 0.65
CA TYR A 139 18.22 -6.93 -0.13
C TYR A 139 17.96 -8.40 -0.46
N PRO A 140 17.46 -9.25 0.48
CA PRO A 140 17.12 -10.63 0.15
C PRO A 140 16.05 -10.75 -0.93
N VAL A 141 15.07 -9.84 -0.92
CA VAL A 141 14.01 -9.79 -1.94
C VAL A 141 14.59 -9.35 -3.29
N LEU A 142 15.54 -8.40 -3.29
CA LEU A 142 16.19 -7.97 -4.53
C LEU A 142 17.01 -9.09 -5.17
N ASP A 143 17.68 -9.93 -4.38
CA ASP A 143 18.39 -11.11 -4.88
C ASP A 143 17.43 -12.06 -5.63
N GLU A 144 16.25 -12.35 -5.05
CA GLU A 144 15.22 -13.19 -5.68
C GLU A 144 14.63 -12.62 -6.98
N MET A 145 14.73 -11.30 -7.19
CA MET A 145 14.20 -10.63 -8.39
C MET A 145 15.18 -10.57 -9.56
N VAL A 146 16.48 -10.76 -9.29
CA VAL A 146 17.54 -10.71 -10.30
C VAL A 146 17.91 -12.11 -10.79
N ASP A 147 17.66 -13.15 -9.98
CA ASP A 147 17.79 -14.56 -10.34
C ASP A 147 16.69 -15.04 -11.33
#